data_AF-A0A2D6F5N6-F1
#
_entry.id   AF-A0A2D6F5N6-F1
#
_cell.length_a   1.000
_cell.length_b   1.000
_cell.length_c   1.000
_cell.angle_alpha   90.00
_cell.angle_beta   90.00
_cell.angle_gamma   90.00
#
_symmetry.space_group_name_H-M   'P 1'
#
loop_
_entity.id
_entity.type
_entity.pdbx_description
1 polymer ?
#
loop_
_entity_poly.entity_id
_entity_poly.type
_entity_poly.pdbx_seq_one_letter_code
_entity_poly.pdbx_strand_id
1 'polypeptide(L)' 'MLQSIEYQKVMSDVVYVNLPGPQEPTPGMTGGELLHGFLTELHGTHNQEFKNIINLLCARWNVHYRDNRG' A
#
# COMPACT_ATOMS: atom_id res chain seq x y z
N MET A 1 -29.56 -28.72 -1.72
CA MET A 1 -28.42 -28.12 -2.47
C MET A 1 -27.60 -27.35 -1.45
N LEU A 2 -26.46 -27.91 -1.03
CA LEU A 2 -25.53 -27.21 -0.14
C LEU A 2 -24.83 -26.14 -0.98
N GLN A 3 -24.87 -24.88 -0.56
CA GLN A 3 -24.06 -23.84 -1.20
C GLN A 3 -22.59 -24.27 -1.13
N SER A 4 -21.89 -24.15 -2.26
CA SER A 4 -20.48 -24.49 -2.44
C SER A 4 -19.55 -23.50 -1.72
N ILE A 5 -19.77 -23.26 -0.43
CA ILE A 5 -19.09 -22.28 0.44
C ILE A 5 -19.06 -20.84 -0.13
N GLU A 6 -19.89 -19.97 0.45
CA GLU A 6 -19.83 -18.53 0.24
C GLU A 6 -18.97 -17.90 1.35
N TYR A 7 -17.75 -17.46 1.02
CA TYR A 7 -16.85 -16.76 1.93
C TYR A 7 -16.86 -15.26 1.62
N GLN A 8 -17.43 -14.45 2.50
CA GLN A 8 -17.39 -12.99 2.40
C GLN A 8 -16.53 -12.41 3.53
N LYS A 9 -15.23 -12.17 3.25
CA LYS A 9 -14.38 -11.37 4.14
C LYS A 9 -14.66 -9.89 3.88
N VAL A 10 -15.53 -9.29 4.68
CA VAL A 10 -15.71 -7.83 4.67
C VAL A 10 -14.49 -7.20 5.35
N MET A 11 -13.45 -6.89 4.58
CA MET A 11 -12.46 -5.89 4.99
C MET A 11 -13.05 -4.52 4.64
N SER A 12 -13.71 -3.89 5.60
CA SER A 12 -14.41 -2.61 5.41
C SER A 12 -13.47 -1.43 5.26
N ASP A 13 -12.23 -1.55 5.73
CA ASP A 13 -11.30 -0.43 5.78
C ASP A 13 -10.34 -0.48 4.59
N VAL A 14 -10.34 0.61 3.82
CA VAL A 14 -9.43 0.85 2.71
C VAL A 14 -8.32 1.76 3.23
N VAL A 15 -7.06 1.35 3.04
CA VAL A 15 -5.90 2.19 3.40
C VAL A 15 -5.35 2.82 2.14
N TYR A 16 -5.21 4.14 2.14
CA TYR A 16 -4.60 4.87 1.03
C TYR A 16 -3.20 5.36 1.39
N VAL A 17 -2.23 5.08 0.52
CA VAL A 17 -0.89 5.67 0.56
C VAL A 17 -0.81 6.69 -0.55
N ASN A 18 -0.79 7.97 -0.20
CA ASN A 18 -0.75 9.05 -1.19
C ASN A 18 0.66 9.17 -1.80
N LEU A 19 0.76 9.40 -3.10
CA LEU A 19 2.03 9.63 -3.79
C LEU A 19 2.10 11.07 -4.32
N PRO A 20 3.30 11.71 -4.32
CA PRO A 20 4.55 11.23 -3.73
C PRO A 20 4.58 11.40 -2.20
N GLY A 21 5.35 10.55 -1.53
CA GLY A 21 5.73 10.71 -0.13
C GLY A 21 7.09 11.40 0.03
N PRO A 22 7.52 11.62 1.29
CA PRO A 22 8.84 12.15 1.60
C PRO A 22 9.95 11.30 0.97
N GLN A 23 10.97 11.96 0.40
CA GLN A 23 12.06 11.28 -0.32
C GLN A 23 13.21 10.86 0.60
N GLU A 24 13.43 11.60 1.69
CA GLU A 24 14.49 11.33 2.67
C GLU A 24 13.99 11.62 4.09
N PRO A 25 14.46 10.86 5.10
CA PRO A 25 14.12 11.13 6.50
C PRO A 25 14.82 12.42 6.97
N THR A 26 14.05 13.38 7.51
CA THR A 26 14.61 14.63 8.05
C THR A 26 14.37 14.78 9.56
N PRO A 27 15.21 15.55 10.28
CA PRO A 27 14.96 15.86 11.68
C PRO A 27 13.60 16.53 11.87
N GLY A 28 12.80 16.02 12.81
CA GLY A 28 11.48 16.57 13.12
C GLY A 28 10.30 15.88 12.42
N MET A 29 10.55 14.91 11.52
CA MET A 29 9.49 14.06 10.99
C MET A 29 8.82 13.22 12.08
N THR A 30 7.51 13.11 12.01
CA THR A 30 6.72 12.16 12.78
C THR A 30 6.98 10.74 12.29
N GLY A 31 6.71 9.75 13.15
CA GLY A 31 6.78 8.34 12.76
C GLY A 31 5.88 7.99 11.56
N GLY A 32 4.74 8.70 11.42
CA GLY A 32 3.85 8.55 10.27
C GLY A 32 4.46 9.04 8.96
N GLU A 33 5.16 10.17 8.98
CA GLU A 33 5.86 10.70 7.80
C GLU A 33 7.03 9.80 7.38
N LEU A 34 7.77 9.25 8.36
CA LEU A 34 8.81 8.25 8.08
C LEU A 34 8.24 6.99 7.44
N LEU A 35 7.12 6.47 7.98
CA LEU A 35 6.44 5.32 7.41
C LEU A 35 5.89 5.61 6.01
N HIS A 36 5.40 6.83 5.77
CA HIS A 36 4.90 7.25 4.46
C HIS A 36 6.02 7.29 3.41
N GLY A 37 7.19 7.84 3.74
CA GLY A 37 8.36 7.81 2.86
C GLY A 37 8.79 6.37 2.54
N PHE A 38 8.92 5.53 3.57
CA PHE A 38 9.26 4.11 3.42
C PHE A 38 8.30 3.36 2.48
N LEU A 39 6.98 3.51 2.67
CA LEU A 39 5.98 2.85 1.81
C LEU A 39 6.03 3.38 0.38
N THR A 40 6.28 4.67 0.19
CA THR A 40 6.45 5.26 -1.14
C THR A 40 7.67 4.70 -1.87
N GLU A 41 8.79 4.54 -1.17
CA GLU A 41 10.02 3.96 -1.73
C GLU A 41 9.81 2.51 -2.17
N LEU A 42 9.10 1.69 -1.36
CA LEU A 42 8.75 0.31 -1.74
C LEU A 42 7.96 0.25 -3.06
N HIS A 43 7.03 1.17 -3.27
CA HIS A 43 6.26 1.26 -4.51
C HIS A 43 7.10 1.74 -5.71
N GLY A 44 8.11 2.56 -5.47
CA GLY A 44 9.01 3.12 -6.49
C GLY A 44 10.07 2.17 -7.03
N THR A 45 10.07 0.90 -6.62
CA THR A 45 11.05 -0.10 -7.08
C THR A 45 10.99 -0.35 -8.59
N HIS A 46 12.16 -0.49 -9.22
CA HIS A 46 12.30 -0.88 -10.63
C HIS A 46 12.38 -2.40 -10.82
N ASN A 47 12.46 -3.18 -9.74
CA ASN A 47 12.49 -4.64 -9.81
C ASN A 47 11.05 -5.19 -9.94
N GLN A 48 10.78 -5.87 -11.06
CA GLN A 48 9.45 -6.37 -11.37
C GLN A 48 8.95 -7.46 -10.40
N GLU A 49 9.83 -8.36 -9.94
CA GLU A 49 9.47 -9.40 -8.97
C GLU A 49 9.06 -8.75 -7.64
N PHE A 50 9.85 -7.79 -7.18
CA PHE A 50 9.56 -7.06 -5.95
C PHE A 50 8.25 -6.28 -6.07
N LYS A 51 8.01 -5.61 -7.20
CA LYS A 51 6.75 -4.91 -7.48
C LYS A 51 5.53 -5.85 -7.44
N ASN A 52 5.66 -7.06 -7.98
CA ASN A 52 4.59 -8.05 -7.95
C ASN A 52 4.26 -8.50 -6.52
N ILE A 53 5.29 -8.70 -5.68
CA ILE A 53 5.11 -9.04 -4.26
C ILE A 53 4.40 -7.91 -3.52
N ILE A 54 4.81 -6.65 -3.73
CA ILE A 54 4.18 -5.49 -3.11
C ILE A 54 2.71 -5.39 -3.54
N ASN A 55 2.39 -5.54 -4.84
CA ASN A 55 1.02 -5.50 -5.33
C ASN A 55 0.14 -6.61 -4.73
N LEU A 56 0.70 -7.82 -4.55
CA LEU A 56 -0.01 -8.93 -3.91
C LEU A 56 -0.34 -8.63 -2.44
N LEU A 57 0.59 -7.98 -1.73
CA LEU A 57 0.38 -7.54 -0.36
C LEU A 57 -0.69 -6.44 -0.31
N CYS A 58 -0.62 -5.44 -1.18
CA CYS A 58 -1.62 -4.38 -1.29
C CYS A 58 -3.03 -4.93 -1.48
N ALA A 59 -3.22 -5.86 -2.41
CA ALA A 59 -4.52 -6.50 -2.66
C ALA A 59 -5.02 -7.29 -1.43
N ARG A 60 -4.12 -8.00 -0.74
CA ARG A 60 -4.47 -8.80 0.45
C ARG A 60 -4.90 -7.94 1.65
N TRP A 61 -4.30 -6.76 1.79
CA TRP A 61 -4.51 -5.86 2.93
C TRP A 61 -5.41 -4.66 2.61
N ASN A 62 -6.00 -4.62 1.41
CA ASN A 62 -6.82 -3.51 0.93
C ASN A 62 -6.10 -2.15 1.01
N VAL A 63 -4.81 -2.15 0.66
CA VAL A 63 -3.95 -0.95 0.61
C VAL A 63 -3.82 -0.50 -0.84
N HIS A 64 -4.03 0.79 -1.09
CA HIS A 64 -4.00 1.37 -2.43
C HIS A 64 -3.03 2.55 -2.46
N TYR A 65 -2.05 2.50 -3.37
CA TYR A 65 -1.26 3.68 -3.69
C TYR A 65 -2.08 4.60 -4.58
N ARG A 66 -2.20 5.87 -4.19
CA ARG A 66 -2.95 6.88 -4.94
C ARG A 66 -1.99 7.94 -5.45
N ASP A 67 -1.81 8.00 -6.75
CA ASP A 67 -1.18 9.17 -7.35
C ASP A 67 -2.17 10.34 -7.30
N ASN A 68 -1.77 11.46 -6.71
CA ASN A 68 -2.58 12.68 -6.75
C ASN A 68 -2.48 13.40 -8.12
N ARG A 69 -1.70 12.85 -9.06
CA ARG A 69 -1.67 13.25 -10.46
C ARG A 69 -2.77 12.50 -11.23
N GLY A 70 -4.00 13.00 -11.14
CA GLY A 70 -5.13 12.79 -12.08
C GLY A 70 -5.31 11.39 -12.67
#